data_AF-Q8I1V5-F1
#
_entry.id   AF-Q8I1V5-F1
#
_cell.length_a   1.000
_cell.length_b   1.000
_cell.length_c   1.000
_cell.angle_alpha   90.00
_cell.angle_beta   90.00
_cell.angle_gamma   90.00
#
_symmetry.space_group_name_H-M   'P 1'
#
loop_
_entity.id
_entity.type
_entity.pdbx_description
1 polymer ?
#
loop_
_entity_poly.entity_id
_entity_poly.type
_entity_poly.pdbx_seq_one_letter_code
_entity_poly.pdbx_strand_id
1 'polypeptide(L)'
;MKVHYISILLFSHPLNILLTSSQVYNQKNPYLTPHKTNPKSVKTCRSLCECELYAPSNYDNDPEMKKVKQQFDDRTSQRSHEYHKRIQENRQKCKEQCEKDIQKIILKDKIEKELTEKLGALQTEIRSDAIPTCTCQKSVGYKVEKTCLKCGGILGVGVAPSLGLLGEIGGLVINNWKNTPFYEAFVAFAQKEGIAAGKIASDAARIDTVISGIISNFEVHTINGSTLANAITLETLKDDTILTKALHFEYGSMCVNTPTDDKLICAYGMRAGLVQGKSASPEAVIRSSVKTLLKNADNVASQAAQTTANETTSGMIKAELSKIASAGANTYSAITYSVTAILVIVLVMVIIYLILRYRRKKKMKKKLQYIKLLKE
;
A
#
# COMPACT_ATOMS: atom_id res chain seq x y z
N MET A 1 12.85 0.75 -61.84
CA MET A 1 12.29 -0.53 -61.35
C MET A 1 11.77 -0.32 -59.94
N LYS A 2 10.45 -0.36 -59.75
CA LYS A 2 9.79 -0.25 -58.44
C LYS A 2 9.84 -1.64 -57.78
N VAL A 3 10.83 -1.88 -56.92
CA VAL A 3 10.90 -3.12 -56.14
C VAL A 3 10.24 -2.83 -54.79
N HIS A 4 9.03 -3.34 -54.63
CA HIS A 4 8.25 -3.23 -53.40
C HIS A 4 8.93 -3.99 -52.26
N TYR A 5 8.93 -3.34 -51.11
CA TYR A 5 9.35 -3.82 -49.80
C TYR A 5 8.51 -5.04 -49.38
N ILE A 6 8.93 -6.24 -49.76
CA ILE A 6 8.33 -7.50 -49.33
C ILE A 6 8.96 -7.88 -47.99
N SER A 7 8.13 -7.80 -46.96
CA SER A 7 8.13 -8.68 -45.80
C SER A 7 9.44 -8.79 -45.01
N ILE A 8 9.54 -7.89 -44.03
CA ILE A 8 9.92 -8.28 -42.66
C ILE A 8 8.82 -9.24 -42.15
N LEU A 9 8.79 -10.46 -42.68
CA LEU A 9 7.97 -11.55 -42.16
C LEU A 9 8.76 -12.21 -41.03
N LEU A 10 8.24 -12.06 -39.83
CA LEU A 10 8.04 -13.18 -38.91
C LEU A 10 9.29 -14.05 -38.64
N PHE A 11 10.25 -13.48 -37.92
CA PHE A 11 10.93 -14.28 -36.90
C PHE A 11 10.20 -14.12 -35.56
N SER A 12 8.93 -14.51 -35.56
CA SER A 12 8.24 -14.96 -34.35
C SER A 12 8.74 -16.36 -34.02
N HIS A 13 10.01 -16.47 -33.60
CA HIS A 13 10.44 -17.68 -32.91
C HIS A 13 9.74 -17.67 -31.55
N PRO A 14 8.80 -18.60 -31.29
CA PRO A 14 8.08 -18.64 -30.03
C PRO A 14 9.12 -18.95 -28.94
N LEU A 15 9.15 -18.15 -27.88
CA LEU A 15 9.93 -18.33 -26.66
C LEU A 15 9.59 -19.62 -25.87
N ASN A 16 8.99 -20.61 -26.53
CA ASN A 16 8.53 -21.86 -25.91
C ASN A 16 9.60 -22.98 -25.90
N ILE A 17 10.80 -22.73 -26.44
CA ILE A 17 11.92 -23.69 -26.34
C ILE A 17 12.62 -23.61 -24.98
N LEU A 18 12.37 -22.55 -24.19
CA LEU A 18 13.02 -22.39 -22.87
C LEU A 18 12.36 -23.18 -21.74
N LEU A 19 11.14 -23.69 -21.89
CA LEU A 19 10.45 -24.36 -20.78
C LEU A 19 10.56 -25.90 -20.78
N THR A 20 10.87 -26.53 -21.91
CA THR A 20 11.00 -28.01 -21.96
C THR A 20 12.43 -28.52 -21.78
N SER A 21 13.43 -27.63 -21.74
CA SER A 21 14.83 -28.05 -21.51
C SER A 21 15.19 -28.20 -20.03
N SER A 22 14.39 -27.68 -19.09
CA SER A 22 14.71 -27.74 -17.66
C SER A 22 14.46 -29.12 -17.02
N GLN A 23 13.70 -30.02 -17.65
CA GLN A 23 13.41 -31.35 -17.08
C GLN A 23 14.12 -32.52 -17.77
N VAL A 24 14.78 -32.33 -18.92
CA VAL A 24 15.44 -33.42 -19.65
C VAL A 24 16.97 -33.32 -19.66
N TYR A 25 17.57 -32.20 -19.26
CA TYR A 25 19.02 -32.11 -19.07
C TYR A 25 19.46 -32.63 -17.70
N ASN A 26 19.08 -33.88 -17.40
CA ASN A 26 19.87 -34.69 -16.47
C ASN A 26 21.22 -34.94 -17.12
N GLN A 27 22.20 -34.24 -16.59
CA GLN A 27 23.60 -34.15 -16.96
C GLN A 27 24.31 -35.51 -16.91
N LYS A 28 23.96 -36.44 -17.80
CA LYS A 28 24.87 -37.50 -18.24
C LYS A 28 25.61 -36.99 -19.46
N ASN A 29 26.60 -36.13 -19.26
CA ASN A 29 27.53 -35.76 -20.33
C ASN A 29 28.24 -37.04 -20.81
N PRO A 30 27.98 -37.57 -22.02
CA PRO A 30 28.55 -38.84 -22.47
C PRO A 30 30.01 -38.69 -22.95
N TYR A 31 30.60 -37.49 -22.88
CA TYR A 31 31.95 -37.22 -23.38
C TYR A 31 33.00 -37.20 -22.28
N LEU A 32 32.92 -38.17 -21.36
CA LEU A 32 34.04 -38.60 -20.54
C LEU A 32 34.22 -40.11 -20.72
N THR A 33 34.16 -40.58 -21.97
CA THR A 33 34.75 -41.86 -22.32
C THR A 33 36.27 -41.63 -22.33
N PRO A 34 37.04 -42.17 -21.38
CA PRO A 34 38.48 -42.10 -21.44
C PRO A 34 38.87 -42.91 -22.67
N HIS A 35 39.21 -42.23 -23.75
CA HIS A 35 39.76 -42.89 -24.92
C HIS A 35 41.07 -43.50 -24.45
N LYS A 36 41.05 -44.82 -24.22
CA LYS A 36 42.24 -45.64 -23.98
C LYS A 36 43.15 -45.43 -25.19
N THR A 37 44.05 -44.47 -25.11
CA THR A 37 45.08 -44.28 -26.11
C THR A 37 46.04 -45.45 -25.97
N ASN A 38 45.97 -46.30 -26.99
CA ASN A 38 46.93 -47.32 -27.37
C ASN A 38 48.36 -46.99 -26.86
N PRO A 39 49.05 -47.91 -26.16
CA PRO A 39 50.37 -47.69 -25.57
C PRO A 39 51.44 -47.69 -26.67
N LYS A 40 51.38 -46.71 -27.58
CA LYS A 40 52.58 -46.22 -28.25
C LYS A 40 53.02 -45.03 -27.43
N SER A 41 54.19 -45.14 -26.84
CA SER A 41 54.83 -44.15 -25.98
C SER A 41 55.10 -42.85 -26.76
N VAL A 42 54.06 -42.12 -27.13
CA VAL A 42 54.21 -40.71 -27.43
C VAL A 42 54.35 -40.08 -26.06
N LYS A 43 55.59 -39.78 -25.70
CA LYS A 43 55.96 -38.99 -24.54
C LYS A 43 55.39 -37.58 -24.78
N THR A 44 54.08 -37.41 -24.69
CA THR A 44 53.39 -36.10 -24.76
C THR A 44 53.49 -35.36 -23.44
N CYS A 45 54.29 -35.86 -22.51
CA CYS A 45 55.05 -34.97 -21.67
C CYS A 45 55.98 -34.18 -22.61
N ARG A 46 55.46 -33.07 -23.15
CA ARG A 46 56.13 -31.79 -22.94
C ARG A 46 56.29 -31.65 -21.43
N SER A 47 57.13 -32.50 -20.82
CA SER A 47 57.91 -32.06 -19.68
C SER A 47 58.46 -30.76 -20.19
N LEU A 48 58.04 -29.65 -19.57
CA LEU A 48 58.79 -28.42 -19.67
C LEU A 48 60.21 -28.90 -19.43
N CYS A 49 60.97 -28.99 -20.52
CA CYS A 49 62.32 -29.50 -20.45
C CYS A 49 62.93 -28.61 -19.39
N GLU A 50 63.52 -29.22 -18.37
CA GLU A 50 64.44 -28.52 -17.49
C GLU A 50 65.60 -28.09 -18.39
N CYS A 51 65.36 -27.12 -19.27
CA CYS A 51 66.43 -26.41 -19.93
C CYS A 51 67.19 -25.79 -18.78
N GLU A 52 68.46 -26.12 -18.64
CA GLU A 52 69.32 -25.59 -17.58
C GLU A 52 69.28 -24.05 -17.54
N LEU A 53 69.01 -23.41 -18.68
CA LEU A 53 68.74 -21.96 -18.78
C LEU A 53 67.61 -21.49 -17.85
N TYR A 54 66.60 -22.33 -17.59
CA TYR A 54 65.49 -22.05 -16.70
C TYR A 54 65.54 -22.82 -15.37
N ALA A 55 66.70 -23.40 -15.01
CA ALA A 55 66.86 -24.07 -13.73
C ALA A 55 66.52 -23.10 -12.57
N PRO A 56 65.71 -23.51 -11.56
CA PRO A 56 65.34 -22.65 -10.44
C PRO A 56 66.54 -21.99 -9.76
N SER A 57 67.67 -22.70 -9.67
CA SER A 57 68.93 -22.20 -9.10
C SER A 57 69.50 -20.95 -9.80
N ASN A 58 69.21 -20.73 -11.09
CA ASN A 58 69.65 -19.55 -11.83
C ASN A 58 68.84 -18.30 -11.46
N TYR A 59 67.56 -18.47 -11.15
CA TYR A 59 66.65 -17.36 -10.85
C TYR A 59 66.49 -17.09 -9.35
N ASP A 60 66.54 -18.13 -8.53
CA ASP A 60 66.33 -18.01 -7.09
C ASP A 60 67.46 -17.24 -6.39
N ASN A 61 68.63 -17.08 -7.02
CA ASN A 61 69.75 -16.30 -6.48
C ASN A 61 69.88 -14.88 -7.08
N ASP A 62 69.17 -14.59 -8.17
CA ASP A 62 69.23 -13.28 -8.83
C ASP A 62 68.52 -12.20 -7.97
N PRO A 63 69.21 -11.11 -7.57
CA PRO A 63 68.63 -10.04 -6.76
C PRO A 63 67.43 -9.34 -7.40
N GLU A 64 67.44 -9.17 -8.73
CA GLU A 64 66.37 -8.53 -9.48
C GLU A 64 65.14 -9.45 -9.57
N MET A 65 65.37 -10.74 -9.82
CA MET A 65 64.29 -11.73 -9.84
C MET A 65 63.63 -11.91 -8.47
N LYS A 66 64.40 -11.90 -7.37
CA LYS A 66 63.85 -11.90 -6.01
C LYS A 66 62.92 -10.72 -5.77
N LYS A 67 63.29 -9.51 -6.21
CA LYS A 67 62.45 -8.31 -6.09
C LYS A 67 61.15 -8.45 -6.89
N VAL A 68 61.23 -8.96 -8.12
CA VAL A 68 60.03 -9.17 -8.96
C VAL A 68 59.10 -10.21 -8.34
N LYS A 69 59.63 -11.32 -7.83
CA LYS A 69 58.87 -12.37 -7.15
C LYS A 69 58.20 -11.84 -5.89
N GLN A 70 58.94 -11.12 -5.04
CA GLN A 70 58.38 -10.46 -3.86
C GLN A 70 57.26 -9.48 -4.23
N GLN A 71 57.46 -8.64 -5.24
CA GLN A 71 56.44 -7.69 -5.69
C GLN A 71 55.20 -8.39 -6.27
N PHE A 72 55.36 -9.54 -6.93
CA PHE A 72 54.26 -10.37 -7.40
C PHE A 72 53.50 -11.01 -6.24
N ASP A 73 54.22 -11.55 -5.26
CA ASP A 73 53.64 -12.18 -4.07
C ASP A 73 52.88 -11.15 -3.22
N ASP A 74 53.46 -9.97 -2.98
CA ASP A 74 52.81 -8.85 -2.28
C ASP A 74 51.51 -8.43 -2.98
N ARG A 75 51.57 -8.26 -4.31
CA ARG A 75 50.41 -7.85 -5.11
C ARG A 75 49.33 -8.94 -5.20
N THR A 76 49.75 -10.20 -5.24
CA THR A 76 48.84 -11.37 -5.25
C THR A 76 48.19 -11.57 -3.89
N SER A 77 48.93 -11.38 -2.80
CA SER A 77 48.43 -11.39 -1.42
C SER A 77 47.39 -10.29 -1.22
N GLN A 78 47.68 -9.06 -1.68
CA GLN A 78 46.74 -7.95 -1.63
C GLN A 78 45.45 -8.24 -2.41
N ARG A 79 45.56 -8.73 -3.65
CA ARG A 79 44.38 -9.11 -4.46
C ARG A 79 43.57 -10.23 -3.83
N SER A 80 44.23 -11.21 -3.23
CA SER A 80 43.57 -12.33 -2.55
C SER A 80 42.78 -11.85 -1.34
N HIS A 81 43.35 -10.92 -0.56
CA HIS A 81 42.67 -10.30 0.57
C HIS A 81 41.47 -9.44 0.13
N GLU A 82 41.63 -8.62 -0.91
CA GLU A 82 40.56 -7.80 -1.48
C GLU A 82 39.42 -8.67 -2.05
N TYR A 83 39.75 -9.75 -2.75
CA TYR A 83 38.78 -10.71 -3.25
C TYR A 83 38.03 -11.42 -2.12
N HIS A 84 38.74 -11.86 -1.08
CA HIS A 84 38.11 -12.51 0.08
C HIS A 84 37.15 -11.56 0.80
N LYS A 85 37.56 -10.31 1.04
CA LYS A 85 36.72 -9.26 1.62
C LYS A 85 35.47 -9.01 0.77
N ARG A 86 35.62 -8.87 -0.55
CA ARG A 86 34.51 -8.67 -1.49
C ARG A 86 33.53 -9.84 -1.48
N ILE A 87 34.03 -11.08 -1.42
CA ILE A 87 33.17 -12.27 -1.29
C ILE A 87 32.40 -12.25 0.02
N GLN A 88 33.05 -11.90 1.13
CA GLN A 88 32.40 -11.85 2.44
C GLN A 88 31.28 -10.81 2.47
N GLU A 89 31.53 -9.61 1.95
CA GLU A 89 30.52 -8.55 1.81
C GLU A 89 29.34 -8.98 0.92
N ASN A 90 29.61 -9.61 -0.21
CA ASN A 90 28.56 -10.11 -1.10
C ASN A 90 27.75 -11.25 -0.47
N ARG A 91 28.39 -12.14 0.30
CA ARG A 91 27.70 -13.19 1.06
C ARG A 91 26.78 -12.60 2.13
N GLN A 92 27.23 -11.54 2.81
CA GLN A 92 26.41 -10.84 3.80
C GLN A 92 25.18 -10.19 3.17
N LYS A 93 25.35 -9.48 2.05
CA LYS A 93 24.24 -8.91 1.26
C LYS A 93 23.25 -9.97 0.79
N CYS A 94 23.74 -11.13 0.36
CA CYS A 94 22.91 -12.25 -0.05
C CYS A 94 22.08 -12.81 1.11
N LYS A 95 22.67 -12.96 2.31
CA LYS A 95 21.94 -13.38 3.53
C LYS A 95 20.86 -12.39 3.91
N GLU A 96 21.16 -11.09 3.93
CA GLU A 96 20.20 -10.04 4.24
C GLU A 96 19.05 -9.97 3.23
N GLN A 97 19.35 -10.17 1.95
CA GLN A 97 18.32 -10.22 0.90
C GLN A 97 17.42 -11.46 1.05
N CYS A 98 18.02 -12.63 1.33
CA CYS A 98 17.28 -13.87 1.57
C CYS A 98 16.32 -13.75 2.76
N GLU A 99 16.76 -13.17 3.88
CA GLU A 99 15.92 -12.91 5.05
C GLU A 99 14.73 -11.99 4.70
N LYS A 100 14.97 -10.91 3.95
CA LYS A 100 13.90 -10.01 3.49
C LYS A 100 12.88 -10.71 2.59
N ASP A 101 13.33 -11.58 1.70
CA ASP A 101 12.44 -12.29 0.78
C ASP A 101 11.66 -13.41 1.50
N ILE A 102 12.26 -14.08 2.49
CA ILE A 102 11.55 -15.01 3.39
C ILE A 102 10.43 -14.29 4.16
N GLN A 103 10.70 -13.11 4.74
CA GLN A 103 9.69 -12.33 5.46
C GLN A 103 8.52 -11.93 4.56
N LYS A 104 8.78 -11.58 3.29
CA LYS A 104 7.72 -11.30 2.30
C LYS A 104 6.87 -12.52 1.97
N ILE A 105 7.50 -13.69 1.84
CA ILE A 105 6.79 -14.95 1.58
C ILE A 105 5.88 -15.29 2.75
N ILE A 106 6.39 -15.24 3.98
CA ILE A 106 5.60 -15.49 5.20
C ILE A 106 4.40 -14.54 5.29
N LEU A 107 4.61 -13.24 5.02
CA LEU A 107 3.53 -12.25 5.05
C LEU A 107 2.47 -12.53 3.97
N LYS A 108 2.90 -12.89 2.76
CA LYS A 108 2.01 -13.22 1.65
C LYS A 108 1.16 -14.46 1.97
N ASP A 109 1.78 -15.52 2.49
CA ASP A 109 1.09 -16.74 2.90
C ASP A 109 0.08 -16.48 4.02
N LYS A 110 0.40 -15.59 4.97
CA LYS A 110 -0.54 -15.20 6.04
C LYS A 110 -1.78 -14.47 5.48
N ILE A 111 -1.58 -13.53 4.56
CA ILE A 111 -2.70 -12.81 3.91
C ILE A 111 -3.54 -13.77 3.08
N GLU A 112 -2.90 -14.64 2.31
CA GLU A 112 -3.59 -15.64 1.49
C GLU A 112 -4.45 -16.56 2.36
N LYS A 113 -3.92 -17.03 3.49
CA LYS A 113 -4.65 -17.84 4.47
C LYS A 113 -5.86 -17.11 5.08
N GLU A 114 -5.70 -15.86 5.52
CA GLU A 114 -6.81 -15.06 6.06
C GLU A 114 -7.90 -14.79 5.01
N LEU A 115 -7.51 -14.58 3.75
CA LEU A 115 -8.44 -14.36 2.65
C LEU A 115 -9.24 -15.64 2.34
N THR A 116 -8.58 -16.79 2.30
CA THR A 116 -9.22 -18.10 2.09
C THR A 116 -10.17 -18.45 3.24
N GLU A 117 -9.81 -18.19 4.50
CA GLU A 117 -10.70 -18.41 5.64
C GLU A 117 -11.96 -17.53 5.58
N LYS A 118 -11.81 -16.23 5.27
CA LYS A 118 -12.95 -15.32 5.15
C LYS A 118 -13.86 -15.68 3.97
N LEU A 119 -13.30 -16.05 2.83
CA LEU A 119 -14.07 -16.49 1.66
C LEU A 119 -14.79 -17.83 1.92
N GLY A 120 -14.15 -18.75 2.64
CA GLY A 120 -14.76 -20.02 3.05
C GLY A 120 -15.98 -19.82 3.96
N ALA A 121 -15.87 -18.94 4.96
CA ALA A 121 -16.96 -18.61 5.87
C ALA A 121 -18.18 -17.99 5.15
N LEU A 122 -17.93 -17.04 4.24
CA LEU A 122 -18.96 -16.41 3.40
C LEU A 122 -19.68 -17.43 2.50
N GLN A 123 -18.97 -18.38 1.92
CA GLN A 123 -19.58 -19.38 1.04
C GLN A 123 -20.53 -20.32 1.79
N THR A 124 -20.22 -20.68 3.04
CA THR A 124 -21.13 -21.47 3.89
C THR A 124 -22.41 -20.73 4.28
N GLU A 125 -22.36 -19.40 4.44
CA GLU A 125 -23.57 -18.60 4.73
C GLU A 125 -24.51 -18.47 3.52
N ILE A 126 -24.05 -18.77 2.30
CA ILE A 126 -24.84 -18.68 1.06
C ILE A 126 -25.37 -20.06 0.62
N ARG A 127 -25.52 -21.03 1.55
CA ARG A 127 -25.99 -22.38 1.18
C ARG A 127 -27.48 -22.40 0.79
N SER A 128 -27.66 -22.59 -0.53
CA SER A 128 -28.65 -23.35 -1.31
C SER A 128 -30.13 -22.99 -1.49
N ASP A 129 -30.77 -22.12 -0.71
CA ASP A 129 -32.23 -21.96 -0.88
C ASP A 129 -32.75 -20.51 -0.94
N ALA A 130 -31.86 -19.51 -0.88
CA ALA A 130 -32.26 -18.11 -0.87
C ALA A 130 -32.02 -17.34 -2.18
N ILE A 131 -31.60 -17.97 -3.29
CA ILE A 131 -31.52 -17.28 -4.59
C ILE A 131 -32.78 -17.62 -5.42
N PRO A 132 -33.85 -16.79 -5.36
CA PRO A 132 -34.99 -16.96 -6.24
C PRO A 132 -34.54 -16.83 -7.70
N THR A 133 -34.95 -17.79 -8.51
CA THR A 133 -34.73 -17.91 -9.95
C THR A 133 -35.21 -16.64 -10.69
N CYS A 134 -34.44 -15.56 -10.65
CA CYS A 134 -34.79 -14.33 -11.34
C CYS A 134 -34.45 -14.50 -12.83
N THR A 135 -35.49 -14.38 -13.63
CA THR A 135 -35.60 -14.49 -15.09
C THR A 135 -34.84 -13.41 -15.86
N CYS A 136 -33.57 -13.15 -15.52
CA CYS A 136 -32.66 -12.34 -16.34
C CYS A 136 -32.09 -13.16 -17.52
N GLN A 137 -32.94 -13.82 -18.30
CA GLN A 137 -32.60 -14.31 -19.64
C GLN A 137 -32.71 -13.17 -20.67
N LYS A 138 -32.04 -12.05 -20.41
CA LYS A 138 -31.75 -11.02 -21.41
C LYS A 138 -30.26 -10.80 -21.37
N SER A 139 -29.58 -11.50 -22.27
CA SER A 139 -28.13 -11.51 -22.38
C SER A 139 -27.60 -10.07 -22.47
N VAL A 140 -26.62 -9.78 -21.62
CA VAL A 140 -25.85 -8.53 -21.65
C VAL A 140 -25.26 -8.31 -23.05
N GLY A 141 -25.09 -9.38 -23.85
CA GLY A 141 -24.67 -9.32 -25.26
C GLY A 141 -25.55 -8.45 -26.17
N TYR A 142 -26.88 -8.40 -25.97
CA TYR A 142 -27.74 -7.60 -26.86
C TYR A 142 -27.59 -6.08 -26.66
N LYS A 143 -27.13 -5.62 -25.48
CA LYS A 143 -26.95 -4.18 -25.20
C LYS A 143 -25.57 -3.64 -25.57
N VAL A 144 -24.52 -4.47 -25.57
CA VAL A 144 -23.19 -4.03 -26.01
C VAL A 144 -23.02 -3.99 -27.53
N GLU A 145 -23.79 -4.79 -28.29
CA GLU A 145 -23.62 -4.86 -29.74
C GLU A 145 -24.15 -3.60 -30.47
N LYS A 146 -25.21 -2.97 -29.96
CA LYS A 146 -25.79 -1.77 -30.63
C LYS A 146 -25.07 -0.46 -30.33
N THR A 147 -24.33 -0.39 -29.21
CA THR A 147 -23.53 0.80 -28.87
C THR A 147 -22.14 0.74 -29.51
N CYS A 148 -21.61 -0.45 -29.79
CA CYS A 148 -20.28 -0.57 -30.40
C CYS A 148 -20.25 -0.29 -31.92
N LEU A 149 -21.39 -0.37 -32.62
CA LEU A 149 -21.48 -0.06 -34.05
C LEU A 149 -21.50 1.43 -34.39
N LYS A 150 -21.59 2.33 -33.39
CA LYS A 150 -21.45 3.78 -33.61
C LYS A 150 -20.05 4.35 -33.38
N CYS A 151 -19.13 3.60 -32.77
CA CYS A 151 -17.75 4.08 -32.56
C CYS A 151 -16.75 3.58 -33.62
N GLY A 152 -17.17 2.78 -34.61
CA GLY A 152 -16.31 2.36 -35.72
C GLY A 152 -16.01 3.44 -36.76
N GLY A 153 -16.64 4.62 -36.66
CA GLY A 153 -16.60 5.65 -37.71
C GLY A 153 -15.39 6.59 -37.72
N ILE A 154 -14.45 6.49 -36.76
CA ILE A 154 -13.31 7.44 -36.65
C ILE A 154 -11.95 6.72 -36.70
N LEU A 155 -11.91 5.44 -37.09
CA LEU A 155 -10.65 4.74 -37.35
C LEU A 155 -10.22 4.77 -38.83
N GLY A 156 -10.92 5.55 -39.66
CA GLY A 156 -10.40 6.00 -40.95
C GLY A 156 -9.82 7.40 -40.78
N VAL A 157 -8.48 7.51 -40.79
CA VAL A 157 -7.69 8.75 -40.79
C VAL A 157 -7.49 9.40 -39.40
N GLY A 158 -6.45 8.98 -38.68
CA GLY A 158 -5.92 9.75 -37.54
C GLY A 158 -5.19 8.93 -36.50
N VAL A 159 -3.91 8.65 -36.75
CA VAL A 159 -2.85 8.36 -35.75
C VAL A 159 -3.26 8.53 -34.28
N ALA A 160 -3.59 7.43 -33.61
CA ALA A 160 -3.48 7.34 -32.15
C ALA A 160 -2.10 6.72 -31.85
N PRO A 161 -1.13 7.47 -31.28
CA PRO A 161 0.18 6.95 -30.97
C PRO A 161 0.07 5.86 -29.90
N SER A 162 0.21 4.61 -30.34
CA SER A 162 0.62 3.50 -29.51
C SER A 162 2.06 3.72 -29.06
N LEU A 163 2.28 4.64 -28.13
CA LEU A 163 3.56 4.86 -27.44
C LEU A 163 3.29 5.14 -25.96
N GLY A 164 3.12 4.06 -25.20
CA GLY A 164 2.96 4.14 -23.75
C GLY A 164 2.90 2.79 -23.04
N LEU A 165 3.60 1.76 -23.53
CA LEU A 165 3.70 0.43 -22.93
C LEU A 165 4.23 0.42 -21.47
N LEU A 166 4.63 1.58 -20.93
CA LEU A 166 5.04 1.77 -19.54
C LEU A 166 4.11 2.69 -18.72
N GLY A 167 3.03 3.23 -19.31
CA GLY A 167 2.07 4.09 -18.60
C GLY A 167 0.95 3.30 -17.91
N GLU A 168 0.46 2.22 -18.54
CA GLU A 168 -0.76 1.55 -18.06
C GLU A 168 -0.55 0.68 -16.82
N ILE A 169 0.62 0.07 -16.62
CA ILE A 169 0.83 -0.78 -15.43
C ILE A 169 0.88 0.06 -14.14
N GLY A 170 1.27 1.34 -14.24
CA GLY A 170 1.19 2.29 -13.12
C GLY A 170 -0.17 2.97 -13.00
N GLY A 171 -0.82 3.30 -14.12
CA GLY A 171 -2.10 4.02 -14.13
C GLY A 171 -3.30 3.17 -13.71
N LEU A 172 -3.32 1.87 -14.02
CA LEU A 172 -4.52 1.06 -13.81
C LEU A 172 -4.76 0.69 -12.33
N VAL A 173 -3.71 0.64 -11.49
CA VAL A 173 -3.86 0.24 -10.09
C VAL A 173 -4.30 1.40 -9.19
N ILE A 174 -3.82 2.62 -9.45
CA ILE A 174 -4.09 3.76 -8.55
C ILE A 174 -5.54 4.23 -8.68
N ASN A 175 -6.10 4.27 -9.89
CA ASN A 175 -7.41 4.90 -10.10
C ASN A 175 -8.57 4.11 -9.49
N ASN A 176 -8.40 2.80 -9.29
CA ASN A 176 -9.46 1.91 -8.82
C ASN A 176 -9.25 1.40 -7.38
N TRP A 177 -8.25 1.90 -6.65
CA TRP A 177 -7.93 1.40 -5.30
C TRP A 177 -9.10 1.59 -4.31
N LYS A 178 -9.90 2.66 -4.47
CA LYS A 178 -11.10 2.91 -3.65
C LYS A 178 -12.21 1.87 -3.85
N ASN A 179 -12.22 1.16 -4.96
CA ASN A 179 -13.19 0.10 -5.26
C ASN A 179 -12.61 -1.29 -4.94
N THR A 180 -11.52 -1.34 -4.18
CA THR A 180 -10.95 -2.62 -3.74
C THR A 180 -11.67 -3.11 -2.48
N PRO A 181 -11.88 -4.42 -2.34
CA PRO A 181 -12.43 -5.00 -1.10
C PRO A 181 -11.66 -4.60 0.15
N PHE A 182 -10.35 -4.35 0.02
CA PHE A 182 -9.51 -3.86 1.12
C PHE A 182 -9.92 -2.46 1.57
N TYR A 183 -10.09 -1.52 0.63
CA TYR A 183 -10.52 -0.17 0.97
C TYR A 183 -11.92 -0.16 1.57
N GLU A 184 -12.86 -0.90 1.00
CA GLU A 184 -14.22 -1.01 1.53
C GLU A 184 -14.23 -1.58 2.96
N ALA A 185 -13.48 -2.65 3.21
CA ALA A 185 -13.34 -3.23 4.55
C ALA A 185 -12.70 -2.24 5.54
N PHE A 186 -11.70 -1.47 5.09
CA PHE A 186 -11.08 -0.44 5.93
C PHE A 186 -12.05 0.70 6.24
N VAL A 187 -12.86 1.14 5.27
CA VAL A 187 -13.90 2.17 5.49
C VAL A 187 -14.93 1.66 6.51
N ALA A 188 -15.39 0.41 6.39
CA ALA A 188 -16.32 -0.17 7.35
C ALA A 188 -15.72 -0.25 8.77
N PHE A 189 -14.44 -0.61 8.89
CA PHE A 189 -13.72 -0.58 10.17
C PHE A 189 -13.63 0.84 10.75
N ALA A 190 -13.21 1.82 9.94
CA ALA A 190 -13.10 3.21 10.36
C ALA A 190 -14.47 3.80 10.78
N GLN A 191 -15.55 3.45 10.09
CA GLN A 191 -16.91 3.84 10.46
C GLN A 191 -17.33 3.23 11.80
N LYS A 192 -17.00 1.96 12.06
CA LYS A 192 -17.31 1.30 13.33
C LYS A 192 -16.60 1.99 14.51
N GLU A 193 -15.31 2.28 14.35
CA GLU A 193 -14.52 3.03 15.33
C GLU A 193 -15.07 4.46 15.52
N GLY A 194 -15.44 5.12 14.42
CA GLY A 194 -16.08 6.43 14.46
C GLY A 194 -17.40 6.43 15.24
N ILE A 195 -18.28 5.45 15.01
CA ILE A 195 -19.55 5.33 15.73
C ILE A 195 -19.30 5.09 17.23
N ALA A 196 -18.31 4.28 17.60
CA ALA A 196 -17.97 4.04 18.99
C ALA A 196 -17.47 5.32 19.69
N ALA A 197 -16.57 6.06 19.05
CA ALA A 197 -16.10 7.35 19.54
C ALA A 197 -17.24 8.39 19.62
N GLY A 198 -18.12 8.41 18.60
CA GLY A 198 -19.31 9.24 18.56
C GLY A 198 -20.27 8.99 19.71
N LYS A 199 -20.50 7.73 20.09
CA LYS A 199 -21.36 7.38 21.24
C LYS A 199 -20.80 7.94 22.55
N ILE A 200 -19.50 7.81 22.78
CA ILE A 200 -18.83 8.34 23.99
C ILE A 200 -18.98 9.87 24.05
N ALA A 201 -18.71 10.56 22.95
CA ALA A 201 -18.85 12.01 22.88
C ALA A 201 -20.31 12.47 23.06
N SER A 202 -21.26 11.73 22.49
CA SER A 202 -22.70 11.97 22.65
C SER A 202 -23.12 11.94 24.11
N ASP A 203 -22.73 10.88 24.83
CA ASP A 203 -23.08 10.67 26.22
C ASP A 203 -22.49 11.75 27.13
N ALA A 204 -21.22 12.10 26.91
CA ALA A 204 -20.56 13.18 27.62
C ALA A 204 -21.26 14.52 27.40
N ALA A 205 -21.54 14.87 26.14
CA ALA A 205 -22.20 16.13 25.78
C ALA A 205 -23.64 16.22 26.33
N ARG A 206 -24.36 15.08 26.36
CA ARG A 206 -25.71 15.01 26.94
C ARG A 206 -25.70 15.34 28.44
N ILE A 207 -24.79 14.71 29.20
CA ILE A 207 -24.66 14.94 30.64
C ILE A 207 -24.25 16.39 30.90
N ASP A 208 -23.24 16.89 30.18
CA ASP A 208 -22.74 18.26 30.35
C ASP A 208 -23.81 19.32 30.08
N THR A 209 -24.60 19.14 29.02
CA THR A 209 -25.71 20.04 28.68
C THR A 209 -26.78 20.04 29.77
N VAL A 210 -27.11 18.88 30.34
CA VAL A 210 -28.10 18.80 31.42
C VAL A 210 -27.57 19.44 32.70
N ILE A 211 -26.33 19.18 33.10
CA ILE A 211 -25.73 19.80 34.28
C ILE A 211 -25.74 21.33 34.14
N SER A 212 -25.25 21.83 33.01
CA SER A 212 -25.23 23.27 32.71
C SER A 212 -26.64 23.87 32.72
N GLY A 213 -27.62 23.17 32.15
CA GLY A 213 -29.00 23.62 32.16
C GLY A 213 -29.68 23.55 33.53
N ILE A 214 -29.29 22.61 34.39
CA ILE A 214 -29.79 22.57 35.78
C ILE A 214 -29.30 23.79 36.56
N ILE A 215 -28.00 24.08 36.45
CA ILE A 215 -27.40 25.24 37.10
C ILE A 215 -28.03 26.53 36.56
N SER A 216 -28.16 26.67 35.24
CA SER A 216 -28.68 27.90 34.63
C SER A 216 -30.17 28.13 34.83
N ASN A 217 -31.00 27.07 34.80
CA ASN A 217 -32.46 27.22 34.87
C ASN A 217 -32.98 27.20 36.31
N PHE A 218 -32.35 26.42 37.19
CA PHE A 218 -32.84 26.19 38.55
C PHE A 218 -31.89 26.73 39.63
N GLU A 219 -30.64 27.08 39.29
CA GLU A 219 -29.63 27.51 40.27
C GLU A 219 -29.37 26.43 41.35
N VAL A 220 -29.48 25.17 40.95
CA VAL A 220 -29.23 24.01 41.80
C VAL A 220 -27.83 23.48 41.52
N HIS A 221 -26.99 23.38 42.54
CA HIS A 221 -25.61 22.88 42.43
C HIS A 221 -25.42 21.45 42.95
N THR A 222 -26.40 20.94 43.71
CA THR A 222 -26.37 19.62 44.33
C THR A 222 -27.74 18.98 44.23
N ILE A 223 -27.78 17.65 44.06
CA ILE A 223 -28.99 16.85 44.10
C ILE A 223 -28.83 15.78 45.17
N ASN A 224 -29.74 15.73 46.13
CA ASN A 224 -29.74 14.80 47.26
C ASN A 224 -28.40 14.81 48.04
N GLY A 225 -27.86 16.01 48.27
CA GLY A 225 -26.55 16.21 48.92
C GLY A 225 -25.33 15.81 48.09
N SER A 226 -25.52 15.26 46.88
CA SER A 226 -24.43 14.89 45.97
C SER A 226 -24.19 15.98 44.92
N THR A 227 -22.95 16.08 44.44
CA THR A 227 -22.62 16.97 43.31
C THR A 227 -23.37 16.52 42.05
N LEU A 228 -23.79 17.47 41.20
CA LEU A 228 -24.51 17.16 39.95
C LEU A 228 -23.78 16.12 39.07
N ALA A 229 -22.46 16.19 38.98
CA ALA A 229 -21.64 15.26 38.21
C ALA A 229 -21.79 13.79 38.65
N ASN A 230 -22.08 13.55 39.94
CA ASN A 230 -22.27 12.21 40.49
C ASN A 230 -23.75 11.79 40.45
N ALA A 231 -24.66 12.75 40.60
CA ALA A 231 -26.09 12.48 40.60
C ALA A 231 -26.64 12.24 39.18
N ILE A 232 -26.13 12.97 38.18
CA ILE A 232 -26.60 12.90 36.80
C ILE A 232 -25.81 11.85 36.03
N THR A 233 -26.50 10.75 35.72
CA THR A 233 -25.99 9.66 34.88
C THR A 233 -26.92 9.43 33.68
N LEU A 234 -26.45 8.69 32.67
CA LEU A 234 -27.29 8.28 31.54
C LEU A 234 -28.60 7.61 31.97
N GLU A 235 -28.58 6.84 33.06
CA GLU A 235 -29.77 6.20 33.64
C GLU A 235 -30.78 7.23 34.17
N THR A 236 -30.31 8.26 34.88
CA THR A 236 -31.19 9.35 35.35
C THR A 236 -31.80 10.18 34.21
N LEU A 237 -31.18 10.14 33.03
CA LEU A 237 -31.61 10.86 31.83
C LEU A 237 -32.45 10.00 30.87
N LYS A 238 -32.73 8.73 31.21
CA LYS A 238 -33.62 7.88 30.40
C LYS A 238 -35.09 8.30 30.50
N ASP A 239 -35.49 8.81 31.67
CA ASP A 239 -36.88 9.23 31.94
C ASP A 239 -36.87 10.62 32.60
N ASP A 240 -37.67 11.54 32.07
CA ASP A 240 -37.84 12.88 32.64
C ASP A 240 -38.37 12.85 34.08
N THR A 241 -39.05 11.78 34.48
CA THR A 241 -39.66 11.64 35.81
C THR A 241 -38.62 11.55 36.93
N ILE A 242 -37.47 10.89 36.70
CA ILE A 242 -36.43 10.72 37.74
C ILE A 242 -35.81 12.09 38.06
N LEU A 243 -35.36 12.78 37.02
CA LEU A 243 -34.77 14.11 37.17
C LEU A 243 -35.80 15.13 37.70
N THR A 244 -37.06 15.05 37.25
CA THR A 244 -38.15 15.88 37.77
C THR A 244 -38.35 15.68 39.27
N LYS A 245 -38.41 14.43 39.75
CA LYS A 245 -38.57 14.12 41.17
C LYS A 245 -37.39 14.63 42.00
N ALA A 246 -36.17 14.44 41.50
CA ALA A 246 -34.96 14.93 42.15
C ALA A 246 -34.96 16.47 42.30
N LEU A 247 -35.30 17.20 41.23
CA LEU A 247 -35.42 18.66 41.28
C LEU A 247 -36.61 19.12 42.12
N HIS A 248 -37.73 18.40 42.11
CA HIS A 248 -38.87 18.71 42.95
C HIS A 248 -38.57 18.52 44.45
N PHE A 249 -37.74 17.54 44.79
CA PHE A 249 -37.22 17.38 46.15
C PHE A 249 -36.34 18.56 46.57
N GLU A 250 -35.44 19.01 45.69
CA GLU A 250 -34.62 20.22 45.94
C GLU A 250 -35.48 21.48 46.06
N TYR A 251 -36.54 21.62 45.26
CA TYR A 251 -37.52 22.68 45.41
C TYR A 251 -38.18 22.66 46.81
N GLY A 252 -38.62 21.50 47.30
CA GLY A 252 -39.20 21.38 48.64
C GLY A 252 -38.20 21.75 49.74
N SER A 253 -36.96 21.25 49.62
CA SER A 253 -35.88 21.54 50.56
C SER A 253 -35.53 23.03 50.60
N MET A 254 -35.34 23.66 49.44
CA MET A 254 -34.80 25.02 49.34
C MET A 254 -35.85 26.13 49.35
N CYS A 255 -37.12 25.84 49.10
CA CYS A 255 -38.15 26.87 48.95
C CYS A 255 -39.28 26.75 49.98
N VAL A 256 -39.55 25.54 50.49
CA VAL A 256 -40.63 25.31 51.47
C VAL A 256 -40.06 25.24 52.88
N ASN A 257 -38.96 24.49 53.08
CA ASN A 257 -38.37 24.34 54.42
C ASN A 257 -37.50 25.55 54.81
N THR A 258 -36.84 26.18 53.84
CA THR A 258 -36.04 27.40 54.03
C THR A 258 -36.54 28.46 53.04
N PRO A 259 -37.38 29.43 53.43
CA PRO A 259 -37.83 30.47 52.49
C PRO A 259 -36.65 31.41 52.19
N THR A 260 -35.83 31.02 51.21
CA THR A 260 -34.87 31.90 50.55
C THR A 260 -35.46 32.25 49.19
N ASP A 261 -35.97 33.46 49.05
CA ASP A 261 -36.66 33.93 47.84
C ASP A 261 -35.72 34.13 46.64
N ASP A 262 -34.41 34.07 46.88
CA ASP A 262 -33.40 34.47 45.90
C ASP A 262 -33.08 33.40 44.85
N LYS A 263 -33.50 32.14 45.02
CA LYS A 263 -33.15 31.06 44.08
C LYS A 263 -34.13 30.91 42.93
N LEU A 264 -33.60 30.69 41.72
CA LEU A 264 -34.42 30.50 40.51
C LEU A 264 -35.40 29.33 40.61
N ILE A 265 -35.05 28.22 41.28
CA ILE A 265 -35.96 27.09 41.46
C ILE A 265 -37.23 27.46 42.24
N CYS A 266 -37.17 28.40 43.19
CA CYS A 266 -38.32 28.81 43.99
C CYS A 266 -39.33 29.64 43.19
N ALA A 267 -38.86 30.36 42.17
CA ALA A 267 -39.72 31.10 41.25
C ALA A 267 -40.67 30.18 40.46
N TYR A 268 -40.33 28.90 40.28
CA TYR A 268 -41.21 27.93 39.59
C TYR A 268 -42.48 27.61 40.37
N GLY A 269 -42.42 27.65 41.71
CA GLY A 269 -43.59 27.44 42.56
C GLY A 269 -44.50 28.66 42.66
N MET A 270 -43.91 29.86 42.53
CA MET A 270 -44.64 31.12 42.54
C MET A 270 -45.34 31.42 41.22
N ARG A 271 -44.84 30.90 40.10
CA ARG A 271 -45.48 31.07 38.79
C ARG A 271 -46.86 30.42 38.81
N ALA A 272 -47.89 31.26 38.92
CA ALA A 272 -49.29 30.93 38.76
C ALA A 272 -49.54 30.37 37.35
N GLY A 273 -49.21 29.10 37.13
CA GLY A 273 -49.45 28.42 35.87
C GLY A 273 -48.45 28.67 34.75
N LEU A 274 -48.25 27.63 33.94
CA LEU A 274 -47.80 27.79 32.56
C LEU A 274 -48.84 28.54 31.69
N VAL A 275 -50.08 28.69 32.19
CA VAL A 275 -51.20 29.36 31.54
C VAL A 275 -51.81 30.36 32.52
N GLN A 276 -51.98 31.61 32.08
CA GLN A 276 -52.62 32.66 32.87
C GLN A 276 -54.01 32.20 33.35
N GLY A 277 -54.21 32.16 34.66
CA GLY A 277 -55.47 31.74 35.29
C GLY A 277 -55.59 30.25 35.64
N LYS A 278 -54.58 29.40 35.36
CA LYS A 278 -54.54 28.02 35.87
C LYS A 278 -53.35 27.84 36.79
N SER A 279 -53.54 27.54 38.07
CA SER A 279 -52.41 27.09 38.90
C SER A 279 -51.86 25.77 38.34
N ALA A 280 -50.57 25.76 38.01
CA ALA A 280 -49.84 24.52 37.77
C ALA A 280 -49.14 24.13 39.06
N SER A 281 -49.07 22.84 39.38
CA SER A 281 -48.22 22.41 40.49
C SER A 281 -46.75 22.74 40.17
N PRO A 282 -45.92 23.08 41.17
CA PRO A 282 -44.48 23.30 40.96
C PRO A 282 -43.83 22.12 40.23
N GLU A 283 -44.25 20.88 40.54
CA GLU A 283 -43.82 19.67 39.86
C GLU A 283 -44.11 19.69 38.34
N ALA A 284 -45.31 20.14 37.92
CA ALA A 284 -45.66 20.20 36.51
C ALA A 284 -44.81 21.21 35.73
N VAL A 285 -44.49 22.35 36.34
CA VAL A 285 -43.64 23.39 35.71
C VAL A 285 -42.17 22.93 35.64
N ILE A 286 -41.67 22.29 36.70
CA ILE A 286 -40.33 21.66 36.73
C ILE A 286 -40.25 20.60 35.64
N ARG A 287 -41.24 19.69 35.56
CA ARG A 287 -41.29 18.64 34.54
C ARG A 287 -41.25 19.20 33.12
N SER A 288 -42.00 20.26 32.85
CA SER A 288 -41.99 20.91 31.54
C SER A 288 -40.61 21.46 31.18
N SER A 289 -39.92 22.06 32.15
CA SER A 289 -38.58 22.62 31.99
C SER A 289 -37.53 21.53 31.80
N VAL A 290 -37.63 20.43 32.56
CA VAL A 290 -36.79 19.23 32.42
C VAL A 290 -36.96 18.63 31.03
N LYS A 291 -38.19 18.51 30.52
CA LYS A 291 -38.43 18.01 29.15
C LYS A 291 -37.78 18.89 28.09
N THR A 292 -37.84 20.20 28.23
CA THR A 292 -37.16 21.13 27.32
C THR A 292 -35.64 20.97 27.40
N LEU A 293 -35.10 20.84 28.60
CA LEU A 293 -33.67 20.62 28.83
C LEU A 293 -33.18 19.30 28.21
N LEU A 294 -33.91 18.21 28.41
CA LEU A 294 -33.58 16.90 27.83
C LEU A 294 -33.60 16.95 26.29
N LYS A 295 -34.59 17.61 25.68
CA LYS A 295 -34.63 17.80 24.22
C LYS A 295 -33.42 18.57 23.70
N ASN A 296 -33.03 19.64 24.38
CA ASN A 296 -31.85 20.41 24.01
C ASN A 296 -30.57 19.56 24.15
N ALA A 297 -30.46 18.80 25.24
CA ALA A 297 -29.35 17.88 25.46
C ALA A 297 -29.28 16.77 24.40
N ASP A 298 -30.42 16.21 23.98
CA ASP A 298 -30.47 15.18 22.93
C ASP A 298 -30.02 15.74 21.56
N ASN A 299 -30.35 17.00 21.25
CA ASN A 299 -29.88 17.68 20.05
C ASN A 299 -28.36 17.90 20.08
N VAL A 300 -27.82 18.43 21.18
CA VAL A 300 -26.38 18.63 21.36
C VAL A 300 -25.63 17.30 21.33
N ALA A 301 -26.17 16.26 21.98
CA ALA A 301 -25.61 14.91 21.98
C ALA A 301 -25.59 14.29 20.58
N SER A 302 -26.65 14.49 19.78
CA SER A 302 -26.71 14.01 18.39
C SER A 302 -25.68 14.71 17.51
N GLN A 303 -25.49 16.02 17.70
CA GLN A 303 -24.47 16.78 17.00
C GLN A 303 -23.05 16.30 17.38
N ALA A 304 -22.78 16.14 18.68
CA ALA A 304 -21.49 15.64 19.17
C ALA A 304 -21.18 14.22 18.64
N ALA A 305 -22.20 13.34 18.57
CA ALA A 305 -22.08 12.02 17.98
C ALA A 305 -21.65 12.09 16.51
N GLN A 306 -22.38 12.89 15.71
CA GLN A 306 -22.14 12.98 14.27
C GLN A 306 -20.78 13.61 13.95
N THR A 307 -20.43 14.70 14.64
CA THR A 307 -19.13 15.38 14.45
C THR A 307 -17.98 14.43 14.78
N THR A 308 -17.99 13.83 15.97
CA THR A 308 -16.90 12.96 16.43
C THR A 308 -16.79 11.70 15.56
N ALA A 309 -17.91 11.11 15.16
CA ALA A 309 -17.90 9.92 14.30
C ALA A 309 -17.31 10.21 12.92
N ASN A 310 -17.68 11.35 12.32
CA ASN A 310 -17.15 11.77 11.02
C ASN A 310 -15.67 12.14 11.09
N GLU A 311 -15.25 12.89 12.12
CA GLU A 311 -13.86 13.27 12.33
C GLU A 311 -12.96 12.07 12.57
N THR A 312 -13.40 11.12 13.41
CA THR A 312 -12.64 9.90 13.69
C THR A 312 -12.52 9.03 12.43
N THR A 313 -13.65 8.80 11.74
CA THR A 313 -13.66 8.00 10.49
C THR A 313 -12.77 8.63 9.42
N SER A 314 -12.92 9.93 9.16
CA SER A 314 -12.14 10.64 8.15
C SER A 314 -10.67 10.76 8.54
N GLY A 315 -10.37 10.95 9.82
CA GLY A 315 -9.01 10.97 10.37
C GLY A 315 -8.28 9.66 10.14
N MET A 316 -8.92 8.52 10.42
CA MET A 316 -8.36 7.19 10.17
C MET A 316 -8.11 6.92 8.68
N ILE A 317 -9.09 7.24 7.83
CA ILE A 317 -8.95 7.10 6.37
C ILE A 317 -7.81 7.95 5.84
N LYS A 318 -7.72 9.22 6.27
CA LYS A 318 -6.65 10.14 5.86
C LYS A 318 -5.28 9.65 6.33
N ALA A 319 -5.18 9.11 7.55
CA ALA A 319 -3.94 8.58 8.10
C ALA A 319 -3.43 7.38 7.29
N GLU A 320 -4.29 6.41 6.96
CA GLU A 320 -3.90 5.26 6.13
C GLU A 320 -3.57 5.66 4.70
N LEU A 321 -4.35 6.57 4.10
CA LEU A 321 -4.05 7.14 2.80
C LEU A 321 -2.66 7.79 2.74
N SER A 322 -2.29 8.52 3.79
CA SER A 322 -0.97 9.15 3.88
C SER A 322 0.16 8.13 3.96
N LYS A 323 -0.04 7.01 4.66
CA LYS A 323 0.94 5.91 4.72
C LYS A 323 1.12 5.26 3.35
N ILE A 324 0.02 4.98 2.65
CA ILE A 324 0.03 4.40 1.30
C ILE A 324 0.71 5.35 0.30
N ALA A 325 0.36 6.64 0.33
CA ALA A 325 0.97 7.64 -0.54
C ALA A 325 2.48 7.76 -0.30
N SER A 326 2.92 7.75 0.96
CA SER A 326 4.34 7.78 1.33
C SER A 326 5.08 6.53 0.84
N ALA A 327 4.48 5.34 0.99
CA ALA A 327 5.04 4.10 0.47
C ALA A 327 5.11 4.09 -1.06
N GLY A 328 4.08 4.60 -1.74
CA GLY A 328 4.01 4.70 -3.21
C GLY A 328 5.01 5.71 -3.79
N ALA A 329 5.24 6.84 -3.12
CA ALA A 329 6.26 7.81 -3.52
C ALA A 329 7.67 7.17 -3.48
N ASN A 330 7.95 6.36 -2.47
CA ASN A 330 9.22 5.64 -2.35
C ASN A 330 9.41 4.62 -3.49
N THR A 331 8.38 3.87 -3.87
CA THR A 331 8.49 2.89 -4.96
C THR A 331 8.58 3.57 -6.33
N TYR A 332 7.89 4.69 -6.55
CA TYR A 332 8.01 5.47 -7.78
C TYR A 332 9.45 5.90 -8.02
N SER A 333 10.12 6.43 -6.98
CA SER A 333 11.53 6.83 -7.08
C SER A 333 12.45 5.68 -7.51
N ALA A 334 12.28 4.48 -6.94
CA ALA A 334 13.06 3.30 -7.29
C ALA A 334 12.85 2.85 -8.75
N ILE A 335 11.60 2.93 -9.24
CA ILE A 335 11.27 2.62 -10.64
C ILE A 335 11.91 3.67 -11.57
N THR A 336 11.84 4.96 -11.24
CA THR A 336 12.47 6.03 -12.04
C THR A 336 13.98 5.83 -12.16
N TYR A 337 14.67 5.44 -11.09
CA TYR A 337 16.11 5.14 -11.14
C TYR A 337 16.43 3.94 -12.05
N SER A 338 15.61 2.89 -12.01
CA SER A 338 15.77 1.74 -12.91
C SER A 338 15.58 2.12 -14.38
N VAL A 339 14.52 2.88 -14.69
CA VAL A 339 14.22 3.33 -16.06
C VAL A 339 15.32 4.27 -16.58
N THR A 340 15.78 5.22 -15.76
CA THR A 340 16.87 6.14 -16.14
C THR A 340 18.17 5.39 -16.40
N ALA A 341 18.52 4.39 -15.59
CA ALA A 341 19.69 3.53 -15.84
C ALA A 341 19.58 2.78 -17.19
N ILE A 342 18.42 2.23 -17.51
CA ILE A 342 18.17 1.57 -18.81
C ILE A 342 18.33 2.57 -19.96
N LEU A 343 17.75 3.77 -19.85
CA LEU A 343 17.88 4.82 -20.86
C LEU A 343 19.34 5.23 -21.08
N VAL A 344 20.14 5.38 -20.00
CA VAL A 344 21.57 5.69 -20.09
C VAL A 344 22.33 4.57 -20.81
N ILE A 345 22.06 3.30 -20.49
CA ILE A 345 22.69 2.15 -21.16
C ILE A 345 22.37 2.14 -22.66
N VAL A 346 21.08 2.34 -23.03
CA VAL A 346 20.66 2.41 -24.43
C VAL A 346 21.35 3.56 -25.16
N LEU A 347 21.45 4.73 -24.53
CA LEU A 347 22.09 5.92 -25.10
C LEU A 347 23.59 5.68 -25.34
N VAL A 348 24.30 5.05 -24.38
CA VAL A 348 25.71 4.65 -24.53
C VAL A 348 25.89 3.64 -25.67
N MET A 349 25.01 2.64 -25.77
CA MET A 349 25.04 1.65 -26.86
C MET A 349 24.83 2.31 -28.23
N VAL A 350 23.93 3.29 -28.33
CA VAL A 350 23.71 4.09 -29.55
C VAL A 350 24.95 4.92 -29.90
N ILE A 351 25.59 5.57 -28.92
CA ILE A 351 26.84 6.33 -29.16
C ILE A 351 27.95 5.43 -29.68
N ILE A 352 28.19 4.28 -29.02
CA ILE A 352 29.21 3.30 -29.46
C ILE A 352 28.89 2.80 -30.87
N TYR A 353 27.62 2.49 -31.15
CA TYR A 353 27.17 2.08 -32.48
C TYR A 353 27.44 3.16 -33.54
N LEU A 354 27.13 4.43 -33.25
CA LEU A 354 27.38 5.55 -34.17
C LEU A 354 28.89 5.75 -34.42
N ILE A 355 29.74 5.63 -33.41
CA ILE A 355 31.21 5.71 -33.56
C ILE A 355 31.72 4.56 -34.44
N LEU A 356 31.30 3.32 -34.18
CA LEU A 356 31.69 2.15 -34.97
C LEU A 356 31.19 2.24 -36.41
N ARG A 357 29.96 2.73 -36.62
CA ARG A 357 29.39 2.98 -37.94
C ARG A 357 30.17 4.05 -38.70
N TYR A 358 30.50 5.16 -38.03
CA TYR A 358 31.31 6.23 -38.61
C TYR A 358 32.71 5.72 -39.02
N ARG A 359 33.39 4.97 -38.15
CA ARG A 359 34.70 4.35 -38.46
C ARG A 359 34.62 3.39 -39.64
N ARG A 360 33.61 2.53 -39.70
CA ARG A 360 33.38 1.62 -40.85
C ARG A 360 33.19 2.41 -42.14
N LYS A 361 32.34 3.45 -42.14
CA LYS A 361 32.10 4.30 -43.32
C LYS A 361 33.37 5.02 -43.78
N LYS A 362 34.20 5.52 -42.85
CA LYS A 362 35.51 6.13 -43.14
C LYS A 362 36.49 5.11 -43.76
N LYS A 363 36.55 3.87 -43.24
CA LYS A 363 37.40 2.80 -43.78
C LYS A 363 36.98 2.40 -45.20
N MET A 364 35.67 2.32 -45.47
CA MET A 364 35.15 2.01 -46.81
C MET A 364 35.46 3.12 -47.83
N LYS A 365 35.34 4.40 -47.45
CA LYS A 365 35.73 5.52 -48.32
C LYS A 365 37.21 5.45 -48.75
N LYS A 366 38.11 5.14 -47.80
CA LYS A 366 39.54 4.97 -48.11
C LYS A 366 39.79 3.81 -49.08
N LYS A 367 39.14 2.66 -48.86
CA LYS A 367 39.26 1.51 -49.78
C LYS A 367 38.82 1.85 -51.20
N LEU A 368 37.73 2.62 -51.34
CA LEU A 368 37.23 3.05 -52.65
C LEU A 368 38.20 3.99 -53.37
N GLN A 369 38.91 4.85 -52.64
CA GLN A 369 39.99 5.68 -53.20
C GLN A 369 41.18 4.84 -53.68
N TYR A 370 41.64 3.86 -52.87
CA TYR A 370 42.73 2.97 -53.28
C TYR A 370 42.39 2.12 -54.50
N ILE A 371 41.14 1.62 -54.61
CA ILE A 371 40.70 0.86 -55.79
C ILE A 371 40.67 1.74 -57.05
N LYS A 372 40.36 3.03 -56.93
CA LYS A 372 40.42 3.96 -58.08
C LYS A 372 41.86 4.16 -58.56
N LEU A 373 42.80 4.36 -57.65
CA LEU A 373 44.22 4.54 -57.96
C LEU A 373 44.91 3.30 -58.55
N LEU A 374 44.34 2.10 -58.34
CA LEU A 374 44.87 0.85 -58.89
C LEU A 374 44.33 0.51 -60.29
N LYS A 375 43.29 1.23 -60.74
CA LYS A 375 42.70 1.05 -62.09
C LYS A 375 43.21 2.07 -63.10
N GLU A 376 43.71 3.21 -62.60
CA GLU A 376 44.61 4.11 -63.32
C GLU A 376 46.00 3.49 -63.37
#